data_AF-A0A2N0TJN5-F1
#
_entry.id   AF-A0A2N0TJN5-F1
#
_cell.length_a   1.000
_cell.length_b   1.000
_cell.length_c   1.000
_cell.angle_alpha   90.00
_cell.angle_beta   90.00
_cell.angle_gamma   90.00
#
_symmetry.space_group_name_H-M   'P 1'
#
loop_
_entity.id
_entity.type
_entity.pdbx_description
1 polymer ?
#
loop_
_entity_poly.entity_id
_entity_poly.type
_entity_poly.pdbx_seq_one_letter_code
_entity_poly.pdbx_strand_id
1 'polypeptide(L)'
;MTGTLVQPTIDGAMPSLDDQKRDLLARQAARIADLQVGIKRAQDEIDSLKSQILGAWPVGSYEAGDLKVQVKPGNQRLDSKRFMQAYPAAENPSLYKVSPDASAARRVLGEMALEPLMKRDKSSVVVK
;
A
#
# COMPACT_ATOMS: atom_id res chain seq x y z
N MET A 1 41.59 60.99 -8.86
CA MET A 1 41.83 59.84 -7.98
C MET A 1 40.73 58.83 -8.20
N THR A 2 41.14 57.57 -8.34
CA THR A 2 40.45 56.43 -8.94
C THR A 2 39.16 56.03 -8.22
N GLY A 3 38.04 56.01 -8.94
CA GLY A 3 36.80 55.40 -8.47
C GLY A 3 36.89 53.87 -8.58
N THR A 4 36.83 53.20 -7.43
CA THR A 4 36.77 51.74 -7.33
C THR A 4 35.42 51.24 -7.80
N LEU A 5 35.39 50.57 -8.94
CA LEU A 5 34.24 49.80 -9.43
C LEU A 5 34.21 48.46 -8.67
N VAL A 6 33.37 48.37 -7.64
CA VAL A 6 33.05 47.07 -7.01
C VAL A 6 32.08 46.35 -7.95
N GLN A 7 32.58 45.37 -8.71
CA GLN A 7 31.72 44.42 -9.39
C GLN A 7 31.03 43.55 -8.33
N PRO A 8 29.69 43.38 -8.38
CA PRO A 8 29.04 42.34 -7.60
C PRO A 8 29.37 40.99 -8.24
N THR A 9 30.10 40.15 -7.50
CA THR A 9 30.24 38.72 -7.80
C THR A 9 28.85 38.10 -7.71
N ILE A 10 28.21 37.89 -8.86
CA ILE A 10 27.01 37.07 -8.95
C ILE A 10 27.48 35.63 -9.08
N ASP A 11 27.79 34.99 -7.94
CA ASP A 11 27.91 33.53 -7.85
C ASP A 11 26.52 32.90 -8.00
N GLY A 12 25.96 33.04 -9.21
CA GLY A 12 24.72 32.41 -9.64
C GLY A 12 25.03 31.08 -10.32
N ALA A 13 25.64 30.13 -9.61
CA ALA A 13 25.72 28.76 -10.10
C ALA A 13 24.29 28.21 -10.17
N MET A 14 23.74 28.13 -11.40
CA MET A 14 22.45 27.48 -11.65
C MET A 14 22.49 26.08 -11.01
N PRO A 15 21.49 25.71 -10.19
CA PRO A 15 21.50 24.41 -9.54
C PRO A 15 21.60 23.30 -10.60
N SER A 16 22.47 22.33 -10.35
CA SER A 16 22.68 21.20 -11.26
C SER A 16 21.36 20.47 -11.48
N LEU A 17 21.20 19.84 -12.65
CA LEU A 17 20.01 19.04 -12.97
C LEU A 17 19.73 17.95 -11.91
N ASP A 18 20.77 17.42 -11.28
CA ASP A 18 20.62 16.41 -10.22
C ASP A 18 20.08 17.02 -8.92
N ASP A 19 20.48 18.24 -8.59
CA ASP A 19 19.96 18.98 -7.43
C ASP A 19 18.49 19.34 -7.65
N GLN A 20 18.14 19.82 -8.86
CA GLN A 20 16.76 20.10 -9.23
C GLN A 20 15.86 18.85 -9.16
N LYS A 21 16.35 17.69 -9.60
CA LYS A 21 15.62 16.41 -9.49
C LYS A 21 15.43 15.98 -8.03
N ARG A 22 16.45 16.15 -7.19
CA ARG A 22 16.37 15.83 -5.75
C ARG A 22 15.39 16.75 -5.03
N ASP A 23 15.40 18.03 -5.34
CA ASP A 23 14.45 19.00 -4.79
C ASP A 23 13.02 18.69 -5.20
N LEU A 24 12.81 18.33 -6.47
CA LEU A 24 11.50 17.90 -6.96
C LEU A 24 11.02 16.63 -6.23
N LEU A 25 11.90 15.62 -6.09
CA LEU A 25 11.58 14.39 -5.37
C LEU A 25 11.22 14.68 -3.91
N ALA A 26 11.96 15.56 -3.24
CA ALA A 26 11.68 15.97 -1.86
C ALA A 26 10.30 16.65 -1.73
N ARG A 27 9.96 17.55 -2.65
CA ARG A 27 8.63 18.21 -2.67
C ARG A 27 7.50 17.22 -2.94
N GLN A 28 7.71 16.27 -3.87
CA GLN A 28 6.74 15.22 -4.16
C GLN A 28 6.53 14.30 -2.96
N ALA A 29 7.62 13.86 -2.31
CA ALA A 29 7.55 13.03 -1.12
C ALA A 29 6.81 13.73 0.03
N ALA A 30 7.13 15.00 0.31
CA ALA A 30 6.43 15.79 1.32
C ALA A 30 4.93 15.88 1.04
N ARG A 31 4.56 16.19 -0.21
CA ARG A 31 3.15 16.28 -0.61
C ARG A 31 2.42 14.94 -0.49
N ILE A 32 3.08 13.83 -0.82
CA ILE A 32 2.52 12.49 -0.65
C ILE A 32 2.29 12.18 0.82
N ALA A 33 3.25 12.49 1.70
CA ALA A 33 3.12 12.28 3.14
C ALA A 33 1.92 13.05 3.72
N ASP A 34 1.76 14.32 3.34
CA ASP A 34 0.59 15.12 3.76
C ASP A 34 -0.73 14.50 3.32
N LEU A 35 -0.81 14.04 2.07
CA LEU A 35 -1.99 13.37 1.54
C LEU A 35 -2.27 12.05 2.25
N GLN A 36 -1.25 11.26 2.58
CA GLN A 36 -1.39 10.02 3.34
C GLN A 36 -1.96 10.28 4.75
N VAL A 37 -1.53 11.37 5.42
CA VAL A 37 -2.13 11.79 6.70
C VAL A 37 -3.61 12.14 6.51
N GLY A 38 -3.95 12.87 5.45
CA GLY A 38 -5.34 13.18 5.11
C GLY A 38 -6.20 11.94 4.86
N ILE A 39 -5.69 10.99 4.05
CA ILE A 39 -6.34 9.71 3.78
C ILE A 39 -6.58 8.94 5.07
N LYS A 40 -5.57 8.87 5.96
CA LYS A 40 -5.71 8.16 7.24
C LYS A 40 -6.80 8.78 8.10
N ARG A 41 -6.85 10.11 8.23
CA ARG A 41 -7.91 10.80 9.00
C ARG A 41 -9.30 10.52 8.42
N ALA A 42 -9.45 10.62 7.10
CA ALA A 42 -10.72 10.32 6.44
C ALA A 42 -11.12 8.84 6.61
N GLN A 43 -10.15 7.92 6.58
CA GLN A 43 -10.38 6.51 6.82
C GLN A 43 -10.83 6.24 8.26
N ASP A 44 -10.17 6.86 9.25
CA ASP A 44 -10.54 6.75 10.66
C ASP A 44 -11.98 7.28 10.90
N GLU A 45 -12.37 8.37 10.24
CA GLU A 45 -13.73 8.92 10.29
C GLU A 45 -14.76 7.96 9.66
N ILE A 46 -14.46 7.40 8.48
CA ILE A 46 -15.30 6.40 7.82
C ILE A 46 -15.50 5.18 8.71
N ASP A 47 -14.45 4.70 9.36
CA ASP A 47 -14.50 3.50 10.20
C ASP A 47 -15.27 3.77 11.51
N SER A 48 -15.15 4.97 12.08
CA SER A 48 -15.99 5.42 13.20
C SER A 48 -17.47 5.42 12.83
N LEU A 49 -17.85 6.02 11.69
CA LEU A 49 -19.23 6.05 11.21
C LEU A 49 -19.78 4.65 10.93
N LYS A 50 -19.01 3.78 10.27
CA LYS A 50 -19.40 2.38 10.06
C LYS A 50 -19.61 1.66 11.38
N SER A 51 -18.74 1.85 12.37
CA SER A 51 -18.87 1.23 13.69
C SER A 51 -20.14 1.67 14.40
N GLN A 52 -20.50 2.95 14.31
CA GLN A 52 -21.77 3.47 14.84
C GLN A 52 -22.97 2.83 14.14
N ILE A 53 -22.94 2.70 12.80
CA ILE A 53 -24.01 2.05 12.03
C ILE A 53 -24.14 0.58 12.42
N LEU A 54 -23.04 -0.16 12.52
CA LEU A 54 -23.02 -1.58 12.91
C LEU A 54 -23.54 -1.80 14.34
N GLY A 55 -23.32 -0.85 15.24
CA GLY A 55 -23.82 -0.92 16.63
C GLY A 55 -25.31 -0.60 16.76
N ALA A 56 -25.87 0.21 15.86
CA ALA A 56 -27.26 0.67 15.94
C ALA A 56 -28.23 -0.14 15.05
N TRP A 57 -27.76 -0.73 13.96
CA TRP A 57 -28.60 -1.39 12.96
C TRP A 57 -28.30 -2.89 12.86
N PRO A 58 -29.33 -3.77 12.85
CA PRO A 58 -29.13 -5.19 12.61
C PRO A 58 -28.69 -5.46 11.16
N VAL A 59 -28.33 -6.72 10.87
CA VAL A 59 -28.01 -7.16 9.51
C VAL A 59 -29.23 -6.98 8.61
N GLY A 60 -29.05 -6.27 7.51
CA GLY A 60 -30.16 -5.88 6.64
C GLY A 60 -29.76 -4.87 5.58
N SER A 61 -30.73 -4.47 4.77
CA SER A 61 -30.57 -3.39 3.79
C SER A 61 -31.53 -2.26 4.14
N TYR A 62 -31.01 -1.04 4.14
CA TYR A 62 -31.71 0.17 4.57
C TYR A 62 -31.58 1.24 3.50
N GLU A 63 -32.66 1.97 3.25
CA GLU A 63 -32.63 3.19 2.43
C GLU A 63 -32.32 4.38 3.35
N ALA A 64 -31.33 5.20 2.97
CA ALA A 64 -30.82 6.35 3.70
C ALA A 64 -30.82 7.58 2.78
N GLY A 65 -32.00 8.14 2.54
CA GLY A 65 -32.20 9.20 1.54
C GLY A 65 -31.94 8.65 0.13
N ASP A 66 -31.01 9.26 -0.58
CA ASP A 66 -30.60 8.83 -1.93
C ASP A 66 -29.60 7.66 -1.93
N LEU A 67 -29.17 7.19 -0.76
CA LEU A 67 -28.16 6.15 -0.60
C LEU A 67 -28.76 4.87 -0.03
N LYS A 68 -28.24 3.72 -0.47
CA LYS A 68 -28.59 2.42 0.08
C LYS A 68 -27.47 1.90 0.98
N VAL A 69 -27.79 1.65 2.25
CA VAL A 69 -26.86 1.14 3.26
C VAL A 69 -27.14 -0.34 3.50
N GLN A 70 -26.14 -1.20 3.28
CA GLN A 70 -26.25 -2.63 3.55
C GLN A 70 -25.36 -3.01 4.73
N VAL A 71 -25.98 -3.43 5.83
CA VAL A 71 -25.29 -3.99 7.00
C VAL A 71 -25.13 -5.48 6.77
N LYS A 72 -23.88 -5.94 6.61
CA LYS A 72 -23.53 -7.34 6.36
C LYS A 72 -22.91 -7.95 7.62
N PRO A 73 -23.11 -9.26 7.85
CA PRO A 73 -22.36 -9.95 8.89
C PRO A 73 -20.86 -9.90 8.57
N GLY A 74 -20.04 -9.93 9.62
CA GLY A 74 -18.59 -9.98 9.49
C GLY A 74 -18.15 -11.14 8.58
N ASN A 75 -17.08 -10.93 7.82
CA ASN A 75 -16.57 -11.94 6.91
C ASN A 75 -16.09 -13.17 7.70
N GLN A 76 -16.74 -14.32 7.48
CA GLN A 76 -16.34 -15.57 8.09
C GLN A 76 -15.15 -16.14 7.32
N ARG A 77 -13.99 -16.18 7.96
CA ARG A 77 -12.77 -16.80 7.40
C ARG A 77 -12.51 -18.12 8.10
N LEU A 78 -11.99 -19.08 7.35
CA LEU A 78 -11.52 -20.35 7.90
C LEU A 78 -10.31 -20.10 8.81
N ASP A 79 -10.38 -20.54 10.07
CA ASP A 79 -9.19 -20.59 10.92
C ASP A 79 -8.29 -21.73 10.41
N SER A 80 -7.25 -21.36 9.65
CA SER A 80 -6.40 -22.33 8.97
C SER A 80 -5.72 -23.28 9.95
N LYS A 81 -5.35 -22.84 11.16
CA LYS A 81 -4.68 -23.70 12.15
C LYS A 81 -5.64 -24.73 12.72
N ARG A 82 -6.82 -24.30 13.17
CA ARG A 82 -7.85 -25.22 13.67
C ARG A 82 -8.34 -26.17 12.58
N PHE A 83 -8.48 -25.67 11.36
CA PHE A 83 -8.87 -26.49 10.23
C PHE A 83 -7.80 -27.55 9.89
N MET A 84 -6.52 -27.19 9.89
CA MET A 84 -5.41 -28.14 9.68
C MET A 84 -5.34 -29.23 10.75
N GLN A 85 -5.66 -28.89 12.00
CA GLN A 85 -5.73 -29.86 13.09
C GLN A 85 -6.91 -30.82 12.94
N ALA A 86 -8.09 -30.33 12.52
CA ALA A 86 -9.29 -31.13 12.37
C ALA A 86 -9.31 -31.95 11.07
N TYR A 87 -8.70 -31.42 10.00
CA TYR A 87 -8.69 -32.01 8.66
C TYR A 87 -7.27 -31.96 8.08
N PRO A 88 -6.38 -32.87 8.48
CA PRO A 88 -4.99 -32.88 7.99
C PRO A 88 -4.93 -33.00 6.46
N ALA A 89 -3.99 -32.28 5.85
CA ALA A 89 -3.80 -32.28 4.39
C ALA A 89 -3.41 -33.65 3.81
N ALA A 90 -2.77 -34.50 4.63
CA ALA A 90 -2.43 -35.87 4.24
C ALA A 90 -3.66 -36.76 4.01
N GLU A 91 -4.72 -36.54 4.80
CA GLU A 91 -5.97 -37.32 4.71
C GLU A 91 -7.00 -36.67 3.79
N ASN A 92 -7.00 -35.33 3.71
CA ASN A 92 -7.98 -34.56 2.97
C ASN A 92 -7.34 -33.60 1.95
N PRO A 93 -6.49 -34.08 1.02
CA PRO A 93 -5.73 -33.21 0.12
C PRO A 93 -6.61 -32.34 -0.79
N SER A 94 -7.83 -32.79 -1.12
CA SER A 94 -8.79 -32.03 -1.93
C SER A 94 -9.30 -30.74 -1.26
N LEU A 95 -9.19 -30.63 0.08
CA LEU A 95 -9.57 -29.43 0.83
C LEU A 95 -8.46 -28.37 0.85
N TYR A 96 -7.28 -28.69 0.31
CA TYR A 96 -6.11 -27.82 0.30
C TYR A 96 -5.75 -27.38 -1.12
N LYS A 97 -5.26 -26.15 -1.23
CA LYS A 97 -4.70 -25.63 -2.48
C LYS A 97 -3.20 -25.90 -2.50
N VAL A 98 -2.73 -26.64 -3.50
CA VAL A 98 -1.30 -26.82 -3.76
C VAL A 98 -0.82 -25.63 -4.57
N SER A 99 0.18 -24.93 -4.06
CA SER A 99 0.85 -23.82 -4.75
C SER A 99 2.37 -24.02 -4.73
N PRO A 100 3.10 -23.62 -5.79
CA PRO A 100 4.55 -23.69 -5.80
C PRO A 100 5.18 -22.93 -4.64
N ASP A 101 6.17 -23.52 -3.98
CA ASP A 101 6.99 -22.82 -2.99
C ASP A 101 8.10 -22.07 -3.73
N ALA A 102 7.91 -20.76 -3.90
CA ALA A 102 8.88 -19.89 -4.56
C ALA A 102 10.23 -19.83 -3.83
N SER A 103 10.25 -19.97 -2.51
CA SER A 103 11.50 -19.95 -1.73
C SER A 103 12.29 -21.22 -1.95
N ALA A 104 11.63 -22.38 -1.91
CA ALA A 104 12.27 -23.66 -2.22
C ALA A 104 12.72 -23.70 -3.68
N ALA A 105 11.88 -23.26 -4.61
CA ALA A 105 12.19 -23.19 -6.04
C ALA A 105 13.42 -22.29 -6.31
N ARG A 106 13.51 -21.12 -5.67
CA ARG A 106 14.66 -20.21 -5.79
C ARG A 106 15.97 -20.85 -5.30
N ARG A 107 15.93 -21.60 -4.20
CA ARG A 107 17.12 -22.29 -3.65
C ARG A 107 17.64 -23.40 -4.56
N VAL A 108 16.74 -24.10 -5.26
CA VAL A 108 17.09 -25.26 -6.08
C VAL A 108 17.40 -24.86 -7.53
N LEU A 109 16.58 -24.01 -8.13
CA LEU A 109 16.65 -23.64 -9.55
C LEU A 109 17.54 -22.40 -9.80
N GLY A 110 17.81 -21.61 -8.76
CA GLY A 110 18.52 -20.34 -8.87
C GLY A 110 17.66 -19.21 -9.44
N GLU A 111 18.09 -17.96 -9.23
CA GLU A 111 17.31 -16.77 -9.62
C GLU A 111 17.10 -16.68 -11.14
N MET A 112 18.13 -17.00 -11.94
CA MET A 112 18.08 -16.90 -13.40
C MET A 112 17.02 -17.80 -14.04
N ALA A 113 16.82 -19.02 -13.50
CA ALA A 113 15.81 -19.94 -14.01
C ALA A 113 14.39 -19.56 -13.57
N LEU A 114 14.28 -18.88 -12.42
CA LEU A 114 12.99 -18.48 -11.87
C LEU A 114 12.48 -17.16 -12.48
N GLU A 115 13.38 -16.24 -12.82
CA GLU A 115 13.07 -14.91 -13.37
C GLU A 115 12.05 -14.91 -14.53
N PRO A 116 12.16 -15.75 -15.58
CA PRO A 116 11.16 -15.79 -16.66
C PRO A 116 9.78 -16.33 -16.21
N LEU A 117 9.72 -17.04 -15.07
CA LEU A 117 8.48 -17.59 -14.49
C LEU A 117 7.86 -16.65 -13.46
N MET A 118 8.57 -15.60 -13.05
CA MET A 118 8.08 -14.63 -12.07
C MET A 118 7.25 -13.54 -12.76
N LYS A 119 6.02 -13.35 -12.28
CA LYS A 119 5.24 -12.16 -12.62
C LYS A 119 5.72 -10.99 -11.79
N ARG A 120 6.22 -9.93 -12.44
CA ARG A 120 6.50 -8.65 -11.79
C ARG A 120 5.26 -7.76 -11.89
N ASP A 121 4.83 -7.24 -10.75
CA ASP A 121 3.83 -6.18 -10.73
C ASP A 121 4.44 -4.85 -11.19
N LYS A 122 3.58 -3.89 -11.51
CA LYS A 122 4.01 -2.55 -11.91
C LYS A 122 4.81 -1.90 -10.78
N SER A 123 5.86 -1.16 -11.15
CA SER A 123 6.63 -0.36 -10.20
C SER A 123 5.72 0.57 -9.40
N SER A 124 5.97 0.69 -8.11
CA SER A 124 5.22 1.52 -7.17
C SER A 124 6.16 2.39 -6.36
N VAL A 125 5.68 3.57 -5.93
CA VAL A 125 6.41 4.50 -5.07
C VAL A 125 5.83 4.42 -3.67
N VAL A 126 6.71 4.20 -2.68
CA VAL A 126 6.35 4.16 -1.26
C VAL A 126 7.08 5.29 -0.55
N VAL A 127 6.31 6.22 0.03
CA VAL A 127 6.81 7.27 0.93
C VAL A 127 6.49 6.81 2.36
N LYS A 128 7.48 6.87 3.25
CA LYS A 128 7.40 6.45 4.66
C LYS A 128 7.56 7.64 5.58
#